data_AF-A0ABD5Y6W2-F1
#
_entry.id   AF-A0ABD5Y6W2-F1
#
_cell.length_a   1.000
_cell.length_b   1.000
_cell.length_c   1.000
_cell.angle_alpha   90.00
_cell.angle_beta   90.00
_cell.angle_gamma   90.00
#
_symmetry.space_group_name_H-M   'P 1'
#
loop_
_entity.id
_entity.type
_entity.pdbx_description
1 polymer ?
#
loop_
_entity_poly.entity_id
_entity_poly.type
_entity_poly.pdbx_seq_one_letter_code
_entity_poly.pdbx_strand_id
1 'polypeptide(L)'
;MPLTILAVAGLGWYLLDLHPATAVLLGAVVAPTDPVLASTVEATPPTAETDAEVDPDDQEGAIRFALTAEAGLNDGLAFPFTYLAIVMAGVSLQATESAGSAEAALGSLMPWLAEWFGFYVVYKIAVGIVGGVVVGYLIARFIFGRPSSTDLARVMEGAEALAATLLAYGATELVSGYGFIAVFVAALVLRHYEWEHEYYQKLHDFAVLVERLLMAAVLVLFGGTIVGGILEPLTVTHVAVGLATILLVRPIAGVIGQIGSESLWQEQLIIASYGVRGIGSFYYLAYALNTASFQEIELVIAAGELWAFLAFVVIASLTLHGISAAPVMNSIDEWRTEHKDDFTAPVED
;
A
#
# COMPACT_ATOMS: atom_id res chain seq x y z
N MET A 1 0.04 3.64 8.97
CA MET A 1 -0.23 2.18 8.80
C MET A 1 -0.26 1.37 10.11
N PRO A 2 0.80 1.29 10.96
CA PRO A 2 0.81 0.33 12.10
C PRO A 2 -0.29 0.56 13.13
N LEU A 3 -0.63 1.83 13.41
CA LEU A 3 -1.74 2.18 14.30
C LEU A 3 -3.08 1.68 13.76
N THR A 4 -3.29 1.76 12.44
CA THR A 4 -4.48 1.21 11.78
C THR A 4 -4.53 -0.30 11.92
N ILE A 5 -3.41 -1.00 11.71
CA ILE A 5 -3.32 -2.46 11.88
C ILE A 5 -3.71 -2.84 13.31
N LEU A 6 -3.12 -2.18 14.30
CA LEU A 6 -3.41 -2.44 15.73
C LEU A 6 -4.87 -2.19 16.07
N ALA A 7 -5.44 -1.07 15.62
CA ALA A 7 -6.84 -0.74 15.88
C ALA A 7 -7.80 -1.73 15.22
N VAL A 8 -7.59 -2.06 13.94
CA VAL A 8 -8.44 -3.02 13.21
C VAL A 8 -8.29 -4.44 13.76
N ALA A 9 -7.08 -4.85 14.16
CA ALA A 9 -6.87 -6.12 14.85
C ALA A 9 -7.59 -6.15 16.21
N GLY A 10 -7.55 -5.06 16.97
CA GLY A 10 -8.33 -4.93 18.21
C GLY A 10 -9.83 -5.04 17.97
N LEU A 11 -10.36 -4.33 16.97
CA LEU A 11 -11.78 -4.40 16.59
C LEU A 11 -12.17 -5.80 16.11
N GLY A 12 -11.31 -6.44 15.29
CA GLY A 12 -11.54 -7.80 14.80
C GLY A 12 -11.56 -8.82 15.93
N TRP A 13 -10.66 -8.70 16.89
CA TRP A 13 -10.61 -9.62 18.04
C TRP A 13 -11.81 -9.43 18.99
N TYR A 14 -12.15 -8.19 19.33
CA TYR A 14 -13.18 -7.92 20.35
C TYR A 14 -14.62 -7.86 19.82
N LEU A 15 -14.83 -7.43 18.57
CA LEU A 15 -16.18 -7.21 18.02
C LEU A 15 -16.57 -8.22 16.94
N LEU A 16 -15.59 -8.82 16.26
CA LEU A 16 -15.83 -9.84 15.23
C LEU A 16 -15.47 -11.25 15.71
N ASP A 17 -15.12 -11.41 16.99
CA ASP A 17 -14.73 -12.68 17.62
C ASP A 17 -13.63 -13.45 16.84
N LEU A 18 -12.76 -12.71 16.13
CA LEU A 18 -11.70 -13.33 15.34
C LEU A 18 -10.57 -13.84 16.23
N HIS A 19 -10.02 -14.99 15.86
CA HIS A 19 -8.79 -15.49 16.48
C HIS A 19 -7.65 -14.46 16.32
N PRO A 20 -6.74 -14.29 17.29
CA PRO A 20 -5.73 -13.23 17.25
C PRO A 20 -4.90 -13.17 15.96
N ALA A 21 -4.48 -14.31 15.41
CA ALA A 21 -3.76 -14.36 14.13
C ALA A 21 -4.61 -13.82 12.97
N THR A 22 -5.89 -14.18 12.92
CA THR A 22 -6.85 -13.72 11.91
C THR A 22 -7.18 -12.23 12.08
N ALA A 23 -7.27 -11.74 13.30
CA ALA A 23 -7.48 -10.33 13.59
C ALA A 23 -6.28 -9.48 13.17
N VAL A 24 -5.06 -9.94 13.44
CA VAL A 24 -3.82 -9.30 12.94
C VAL A 24 -3.77 -9.32 11.41
N LEU A 25 -4.15 -10.45 10.78
CA LEU A 25 -4.25 -10.53 9.32
C LEU A 25 -5.24 -9.49 8.79
N LEU A 26 -6.44 -9.40 9.38
CA LEU A 26 -7.45 -8.42 8.98
C LEU A 26 -6.90 -6.99 9.04
N GLY A 27 -6.22 -6.64 10.14
CA GLY A 27 -5.54 -5.34 10.26
C GLY A 27 -4.49 -5.14 9.17
N ALA A 28 -3.64 -6.14 8.92
CA ALA A 28 -2.56 -6.08 7.96
C ALA A 28 -3.05 -5.93 6.51
N VAL A 29 -4.16 -6.56 6.14
CA VAL A 29 -4.71 -6.48 4.77
C VAL A 29 -5.58 -5.26 4.56
N VAL A 30 -6.23 -4.74 5.60
CA VAL A 30 -7.08 -3.55 5.50
C VAL A 30 -6.27 -2.26 5.61
N ALA A 31 -5.14 -2.25 6.33
CA ALA A 31 -4.36 -1.04 6.58
C ALA A 31 -3.63 -0.41 5.38
N PRO A 32 -3.20 -1.15 4.33
CA PRO A 32 -2.67 -0.56 3.10
C PRO A 32 -3.69 0.35 2.42
N THR A 33 -3.18 1.29 1.66
CA THR A 33 -3.96 2.30 0.93
C THR A 33 -3.47 2.34 -0.50
N ASP A 34 -4.39 2.50 -1.44
CA ASP A 34 -4.15 2.41 -2.86
C ASP A 34 -5.06 3.45 -3.57
N PRO A 35 -4.51 4.65 -3.87
CA PRO A 35 -5.21 5.76 -4.48
C PRO A 35 -5.42 5.57 -5.97
N VAL A 36 -4.92 4.48 -6.58
CA VAL A 36 -4.95 4.25 -8.03
C VAL A 36 -6.39 4.16 -8.56
N LEU A 37 -7.34 3.87 -7.68
CA LEU A 37 -8.77 3.86 -8.00
C LEU A 37 -9.43 5.25 -7.88
N ALA A 38 -8.68 6.25 -7.45
CA ALA A 38 -9.09 7.62 -7.23
C ALA A 38 -8.11 8.58 -7.91
N SER A 39 -8.12 8.61 -9.25
CA SER A 39 -7.24 9.44 -10.08
C SER A 39 -7.24 10.94 -9.76
N THR A 40 -8.26 11.43 -9.04
CA THR A 40 -8.34 12.81 -8.55
C THR A 40 -7.42 13.09 -7.37
N VAL A 41 -6.90 12.07 -6.69
CA VAL A 41 -5.94 12.20 -5.58
C VAL A 41 -4.54 11.67 -5.91
N GLU A 42 -4.34 11.14 -7.11
CA GLU A 42 -3.03 10.73 -7.62
C GLU A 42 -2.16 11.93 -7.99
N ALA A 43 -0.85 11.74 -7.84
CA ALA A 43 0.17 12.68 -8.29
C ALA A 43 0.14 12.89 -9.81
N THR A 44 0.53 14.10 -10.23
CA THR A 44 0.62 14.52 -11.63
C THR A 44 1.67 13.68 -12.38
N PRO A 45 1.49 13.41 -13.69
CA PRO A 45 2.49 12.71 -14.49
C PRO A 45 3.89 13.37 -14.43
N PRO A 46 4.98 12.60 -14.61
CA PRO A 46 6.33 13.16 -14.66
C PRO A 46 6.40 14.30 -15.69
N THR A 47 7.14 15.37 -15.38
CA THR A 47 7.41 16.53 -16.26
C THR A 47 6.20 17.41 -16.64
N ALA A 48 4.99 17.11 -16.15
CA ALA A 48 3.82 17.96 -16.35
C ALA A 48 3.96 19.36 -15.68
N GLU A 49 4.88 19.50 -14.73
CA GLU A 49 5.19 20.71 -13.97
C GLU A 49 6.56 21.32 -14.35
N THR A 50 6.96 21.23 -15.61
CA THR A 50 8.18 21.93 -16.07
C THR A 50 7.90 23.36 -16.57
N ASP A 51 6.68 23.90 -16.42
CA ASP A 51 6.27 25.25 -16.89
C ASP A 51 5.62 26.16 -15.82
N ALA A 52 5.71 25.80 -14.54
CA ALA A 52 5.75 26.76 -13.44
C ALA A 52 6.82 26.21 -12.51
N GLU A 53 7.72 27.07 -12.05
CA GLU A 53 8.75 26.72 -11.09
C GLU A 53 8.15 25.76 -10.05
N VAL A 54 8.74 24.56 -9.89
CA VAL A 54 8.54 23.77 -8.68
C VAL A 54 9.15 24.63 -7.58
N ASP A 55 8.36 25.61 -7.15
CA ASP A 55 8.63 26.37 -5.96
C ASP A 55 8.52 25.34 -4.83
N PRO A 56 9.58 25.13 -4.03
CA PRO A 56 9.49 24.31 -2.84
C PRO A 56 8.34 24.74 -1.90
N ASP A 57 7.79 25.94 -2.09
CA ASP A 57 6.63 26.48 -1.39
C ASP A 57 5.27 26.22 -2.09
N ASP A 58 5.22 25.66 -3.31
CA ASP A 58 3.95 25.32 -4.01
C ASP A 58 3.42 23.93 -3.62
N GLN A 59 2.68 23.92 -2.51
CA GLN A 59 2.23 22.72 -1.79
C GLN A 59 1.03 21.99 -2.45
N GLU A 60 0.58 22.36 -3.65
CA GLU A 60 -0.46 21.65 -4.43
C GLU A 60 -0.06 20.22 -4.76
N GLY A 61 1.19 20.02 -5.19
CA GLY A 61 1.76 18.69 -5.39
C GLY A 61 1.87 17.89 -4.09
N ALA A 62 1.96 18.54 -2.92
CA ALA A 62 2.32 17.89 -1.67
C ALA A 62 1.26 16.89 -1.15
N ILE A 63 -0.05 17.20 -1.26
CA ILE A 63 -1.11 16.28 -0.81
C ILE A 63 -1.14 15.02 -1.69
N ARG A 64 -1.18 15.21 -3.01
CA ARG A 64 -1.22 14.13 -3.99
C ARG A 64 0.06 13.29 -3.92
N PHE A 65 1.21 13.96 -3.81
CA PHE A 65 2.50 13.32 -3.60
C PHE A 65 2.52 12.51 -2.30
N ALA A 66 2.04 13.07 -1.19
CA ALA A 66 1.99 12.37 0.09
C ALA A 66 1.10 11.12 0.03
N LEU A 67 -0.09 11.21 -0.59
CA LEU A 67 -1.00 10.07 -0.76
C LEU A 67 -0.41 9.00 -1.69
N THR A 68 0.20 9.38 -2.82
CA THR A 68 0.86 8.44 -3.74
C THR A 68 2.11 7.81 -3.10
N ALA A 69 2.91 8.58 -2.37
CA ALA A 69 4.10 8.09 -1.67
C ALA A 69 3.72 7.14 -0.52
N GLU A 70 2.68 7.48 0.25
CA GLU A 70 2.12 6.62 1.27
C GLU A 70 1.67 5.28 0.65
N ALA A 71 0.95 5.31 -0.46
CA ALA A 71 0.47 4.11 -1.12
C ALA A 71 1.59 3.18 -1.58
N GLY A 72 2.57 3.72 -2.31
CA GLY A 72 3.72 2.95 -2.78
C GLY A 72 4.56 2.36 -1.64
N LEU A 73 4.69 3.09 -0.53
CA LEU A 73 5.41 2.60 0.65
C LEU A 73 4.60 1.54 1.41
N ASN A 74 3.30 1.75 1.58
CA ASN A 74 2.41 0.84 2.30
C ASN A 74 2.32 -0.54 1.63
N ASP A 75 2.37 -0.62 0.30
CA ASP A 75 2.34 -1.89 -0.42
C ASP A 75 3.53 -2.80 -0.08
N GLY A 76 4.71 -2.22 0.09
CA GLY A 76 5.89 -2.95 0.56
C GLY A 76 5.82 -3.33 2.05
N LEU A 77 5.20 -2.48 2.88
CA LEU A 77 5.19 -2.62 4.34
C LEU A 77 4.00 -3.42 4.91
N ALA A 78 3.06 -3.85 4.07
CA ALA A 78 1.97 -4.73 4.47
C ALA A 78 2.46 -6.13 4.87
N PHE A 79 3.38 -6.67 4.09
CA PHE A 79 3.87 -8.05 4.24
C PHE A 79 4.48 -8.39 5.59
N PRO A 80 5.30 -7.56 6.23
CA PRO A 80 5.77 -7.83 7.58
C PRO A 80 4.64 -8.22 8.54
N PHE A 81 3.51 -7.53 8.48
CA PHE A 81 2.36 -7.82 9.35
C PHE A 81 1.50 -8.99 8.82
N THR A 82 1.44 -9.20 7.51
CA THR A 82 0.87 -10.44 6.95
C THR A 82 1.64 -11.66 7.43
N TYR A 83 2.98 -11.62 7.44
CA TYR A 83 3.82 -12.68 7.98
C TYR A 83 3.73 -12.78 9.50
N LEU A 84 3.52 -11.68 10.22
CA LEU A 84 3.22 -11.73 11.66
C LEU A 84 2.01 -12.63 11.91
N ALA A 85 0.92 -12.43 11.15
CA ALA A 85 -0.27 -13.26 11.25
C ALA A 85 -0.01 -14.73 10.89
N ILE A 86 0.77 -14.99 9.83
CA ILE A 86 1.15 -16.35 9.39
C ILE A 86 1.97 -17.08 10.46
N VAL A 87 2.94 -16.42 11.06
CA VAL A 87 3.79 -16.99 12.12
C VAL A 87 2.96 -17.22 13.38
N MET A 88 2.13 -16.25 13.77
CA MET A 88 1.20 -16.40 14.91
C MET A 88 0.25 -17.59 14.71
N ALA A 89 -0.29 -17.76 13.50
CA ALA A 89 -1.13 -18.89 13.13
C ALA A 89 -0.36 -20.22 13.29
N GLY A 90 0.86 -20.31 12.77
CA GLY A 90 1.72 -21.49 12.90
C GLY A 90 2.06 -21.85 14.35
N VAL A 91 2.34 -20.85 15.20
CA VAL A 91 2.59 -21.06 16.63
C VAL A 91 1.34 -21.55 17.36
N SER A 92 0.16 -21.01 17.02
CA SER A 92 -1.10 -21.45 17.63
C SER A 92 -1.45 -22.90 17.30
N LEU A 93 -1.14 -23.36 16.09
CA LEU A 93 -1.23 -24.77 15.69
C LEU A 93 -0.32 -25.65 16.55
N GLN A 94 0.97 -25.32 16.60
CA GLN A 94 1.95 -26.10 17.36
C GLN A 94 1.58 -26.18 18.84
N ALA A 95 1.09 -25.08 19.43
CA ALA A 95 0.65 -25.04 20.81
C ALA A 95 -0.54 -25.99 21.08
N THR A 96 -1.42 -26.18 20.10
CA THR A 96 -2.57 -27.09 20.19
C THR A 96 -2.14 -28.55 20.13
N GLU A 97 -1.13 -28.87 19.32
CA GLU A 97 -0.56 -30.23 19.21
C GLU A 97 0.32 -30.62 20.41
N SER A 98 0.96 -29.64 21.05
CA SER A 98 1.96 -29.86 22.12
C SER A 98 1.42 -29.67 23.53
N ALA A 99 0.18 -30.10 23.80
CA ALA A 99 -0.54 -30.00 25.09
C ALA A 99 0.08 -30.74 26.30
N GLY A 100 1.40 -30.67 26.49
CA GLY A 100 2.17 -31.19 27.61
C GLY A 100 3.24 -30.19 28.08
N SER A 101 2.94 -29.50 29.19
CA SER A 101 3.78 -28.59 30.02
C SER A 101 3.78 -27.10 29.66
N ALA A 102 3.42 -26.27 30.67
CA ALA A 102 3.39 -24.81 30.61
C ALA A 102 4.79 -24.16 30.48
N GLU A 103 5.86 -24.90 30.80
CA GLU A 103 7.25 -24.46 30.61
C GLU A 103 7.67 -24.47 29.13
N ALA A 104 7.12 -25.37 28.31
CA ALA A 104 7.33 -25.35 26.85
C ALA A 104 6.61 -24.16 26.18
N ALA A 105 5.46 -23.74 26.72
CA ALA A 105 4.68 -22.62 26.21
C ALA A 105 5.30 -21.25 26.48
N LEU A 106 6.10 -21.10 27.55
CA LEU A 106 6.78 -19.83 27.87
C LEU A 106 8.18 -19.73 27.23
N GLY A 107 8.87 -20.87 27.04
CA GLY A 107 10.16 -20.93 26.35
C GLY A 107 10.07 -20.75 24.82
N SER A 108 8.87 -20.93 24.24
CA SER A 108 8.61 -20.85 22.80
C SER A 108 8.13 -19.48 22.30
N LEU A 109 7.85 -18.51 23.18
CA LEU A 109 7.30 -17.20 22.76
C LEU A 109 8.35 -16.25 22.15
N MET A 110 9.61 -16.42 22.51
CA MET A 110 10.69 -15.49 22.12
C MET A 110 11.31 -15.78 20.75
N PRO A 111 11.49 -17.05 20.31
CA PRO A 111 12.10 -17.36 19.02
C PRO A 111 11.30 -16.84 17.82
N TRP A 112 9.98 -17.03 17.80
CA TRP A 112 9.16 -16.66 16.64
C TRP A 112 8.99 -15.14 16.49
N LEU A 113 8.92 -14.39 17.61
CA LEU A 113 8.90 -12.92 17.57
C LEU A 113 10.24 -12.38 17.09
N ALA A 114 11.34 -12.97 17.55
CA ALA A 114 12.69 -12.61 17.11
C ALA A 114 12.90 -12.97 15.63
N GLU A 115 12.37 -14.10 15.16
CA GLU A 115 12.36 -14.48 13.75
C GLU A 115 11.51 -13.52 12.91
N TRP A 116 10.29 -13.23 13.36
CA TRP A 116 9.43 -12.24 12.71
C TRP A 116 10.14 -10.90 12.55
N PHE A 117 10.65 -10.35 13.65
CA PHE A 117 11.31 -9.05 13.62
C PHE A 117 12.65 -9.08 12.87
N GLY A 118 13.50 -10.08 13.13
CA GLY A 118 14.82 -10.17 12.52
C GLY A 118 14.78 -10.51 11.04
N PHE A 119 14.02 -11.54 10.66
CA PHE A 119 13.92 -11.98 9.27
C PHE A 119 12.91 -11.16 8.50
N TYR A 120 11.63 -11.18 8.87
CA TYR A 120 10.57 -10.58 8.06
C TYR A 120 10.56 -9.05 8.12
N VAL A 121 10.87 -8.42 9.26
CA VAL A 121 10.96 -6.95 9.32
C VAL A 121 12.35 -6.48 8.86
N VAL A 122 13.42 -6.84 9.57
CA VAL A 122 14.74 -6.24 9.31
C VAL A 122 15.38 -6.76 8.01
N TYR A 123 15.56 -8.07 7.88
CA TYR A 123 16.27 -8.64 6.73
C TYR A 123 15.53 -8.42 5.41
N LYS A 124 14.24 -8.81 5.30
CA LYS A 124 13.52 -8.71 4.02
C LYS A 124 13.35 -7.26 3.54
N ILE A 125 13.16 -6.29 4.45
CA ILE A 125 13.14 -4.86 4.11
C ILE A 125 14.51 -4.38 3.65
N ALA A 126 15.58 -4.72 4.39
CA ALA A 126 16.94 -4.32 4.01
C ALA A 126 17.33 -4.87 2.63
N VAL A 127 17.03 -6.13 2.36
CA VAL A 127 17.27 -6.76 1.04
C VAL A 127 16.40 -6.11 -0.04
N GLY A 128 15.14 -5.76 0.26
CA GLY A 128 14.28 -5.00 -0.64
C GLY A 128 14.89 -3.66 -1.04
N ILE A 129 15.38 -2.89 -0.07
CA ILE A 129 16.03 -1.59 -0.31
C ILE A 129 17.30 -1.77 -1.13
N VAL A 130 18.21 -2.65 -0.70
CA VAL A 130 19.49 -2.86 -1.39
C VAL A 130 19.27 -3.40 -2.81
N GLY A 131 18.36 -4.37 -2.97
CA GLY A 131 17.97 -4.94 -4.26
C GLY A 131 17.42 -3.88 -5.20
N GLY A 132 16.50 -3.03 -4.70
CA GLY A 132 15.95 -1.91 -5.46
C GLY A 132 17.01 -0.90 -5.91
N VAL A 133 17.92 -0.50 -5.02
CA VAL A 133 19.04 0.41 -5.37
C VAL A 133 19.92 -0.19 -6.45
N VAL A 134 20.35 -1.45 -6.29
CA VAL A 134 21.24 -2.12 -7.23
C VAL A 134 20.57 -2.27 -8.59
N VAL A 135 19.35 -2.80 -8.62
CA VAL A 135 18.61 -3.03 -9.87
C VAL A 135 18.27 -1.71 -10.55
N GLY A 136 17.76 -0.72 -9.79
CA GLY A 136 17.45 0.61 -10.31
C GLY A 136 18.67 1.29 -10.95
N TYR A 137 19.83 1.22 -10.31
CA TYR A 137 21.07 1.77 -10.86
C TYR A 137 21.51 1.04 -12.14
N LEU A 138 21.42 -0.29 -12.18
CA LEU A 138 21.77 -1.08 -13.37
C LEU A 138 20.85 -0.75 -14.55
N ILE A 139 19.56 -0.61 -14.29
CA ILE A 139 18.54 -0.25 -15.29
C ILE A 139 18.79 1.18 -15.79
N ALA A 140 18.98 2.14 -14.89
CA ALA A 140 19.29 3.53 -15.25
C ALA A 140 20.55 3.60 -16.12
N ARG A 141 21.60 2.87 -15.73
CA ARG A 141 22.85 2.80 -16.50
C ARG A 141 22.66 2.16 -17.87
N PHE A 142 21.80 1.16 -17.99
CA PHE A 142 21.50 0.49 -19.25
C PHE A 142 20.70 1.40 -20.20
N ILE A 143 19.68 2.05 -19.68
CA ILE A 143 18.77 2.94 -20.41
C ILE A 143 19.49 4.20 -20.88
N PHE A 144 20.10 4.95 -19.96
CA PHE A 144 20.72 6.26 -20.26
C PHE A 144 22.18 6.13 -20.73
N GLY A 145 22.77 4.93 -20.64
CA GLY A 145 24.18 4.73 -20.95
C GLY A 145 24.52 4.58 -22.42
N ARG A 146 23.53 4.35 -23.29
CA ARG A 146 23.75 4.19 -24.74
C ARG A 146 22.60 4.83 -25.53
N PRO A 147 22.87 5.75 -26.47
CA PRO A 147 21.85 6.20 -27.41
C PRO A 147 21.37 5.02 -28.26
N SER A 148 20.13 4.60 -28.08
CA SER A 148 19.54 3.50 -28.85
C SER A 148 19.21 3.96 -30.27
N SER A 149 19.91 3.43 -31.27
CA SER A 149 19.79 3.83 -32.68
C SER A 149 18.97 2.88 -33.56
N THR A 150 18.28 1.89 -32.99
CA THR A 150 17.54 0.85 -33.74
C THR A 150 16.04 1.08 -33.73
N ASP A 151 15.37 0.85 -34.86
CA ASP A 151 13.91 1.05 -35.01
C ASP A 151 13.07 0.21 -34.04
N LEU A 152 13.53 -1.01 -33.70
CA LEU A 152 12.86 -1.88 -32.71
C LEU A 152 12.84 -1.26 -31.31
N ALA A 153 13.90 -0.56 -30.92
CA ALA A 153 13.98 0.10 -29.60
C ALA A 153 12.99 1.27 -29.49
N ARG A 154 12.65 1.93 -30.60
CA ARG A 154 11.61 2.98 -30.62
C ARG A 154 10.20 2.42 -30.50
N VAL A 155 9.97 1.20 -30.98
CA VAL A 155 8.64 0.53 -30.87
C VAL A 155 8.42 -0.06 -29.49
N MET A 156 9.50 -0.52 -28.84
CA MET A 156 9.45 -1.07 -27.47
C MET A 156 9.62 -0.02 -26.38
N GLU A 157 9.72 1.26 -26.76
CA GLU A 157 9.96 2.37 -25.84
C GLU A 157 8.84 2.44 -24.78
N GLY A 158 9.23 2.36 -23.51
CA GLY A 158 8.30 2.32 -22.37
C GLY A 158 8.03 0.91 -21.83
N ALA A 159 8.14 -0.14 -22.66
CA ALA A 159 8.02 -1.53 -22.20
C ALA A 159 9.15 -1.92 -21.23
N GLU A 160 10.27 -1.19 -21.25
CA GLU A 160 11.33 -1.34 -20.27
C GLU A 160 10.85 -1.08 -18.83
N ALA A 161 9.83 -0.23 -18.62
CA ALA A 161 9.25 -0.02 -17.28
C ALA A 161 8.69 -1.32 -16.69
N LEU A 162 7.96 -2.10 -17.49
CA LEU A 162 7.42 -3.38 -17.02
C LEU A 162 8.53 -4.41 -16.80
N ALA A 163 9.52 -4.48 -17.70
CA ALA A 163 10.67 -5.36 -17.55
C ALA A 163 11.49 -5.02 -16.30
N ALA A 164 11.73 -3.72 -16.06
CA ALA A 164 12.38 -3.18 -14.88
C ALA A 164 11.67 -3.59 -13.59
N THR A 165 10.35 -3.38 -13.54
CA THR A 165 9.50 -3.78 -12.42
C THR A 165 9.59 -5.28 -12.14
N LEU A 166 9.40 -6.12 -13.16
CA LEU A 166 9.45 -7.58 -13.00
C LEU A 166 10.84 -8.08 -12.60
N LEU A 167 11.91 -7.46 -13.12
CA LEU A 167 13.28 -7.82 -12.79
C LEU A 167 13.66 -7.40 -11.36
N ALA A 168 13.30 -6.18 -10.94
CA ALA A 168 13.51 -5.71 -9.57
C ALA A 168 12.75 -6.58 -8.57
N TYR A 169 11.49 -6.89 -8.86
CA TYR A 169 10.66 -7.77 -8.05
C TYR A 169 11.27 -9.18 -7.97
N GLY A 170 11.45 -9.83 -9.13
CA GLY A 170 11.89 -11.23 -9.20
C GLY A 170 13.29 -11.45 -8.65
N ALA A 171 14.27 -10.60 -8.98
CA ALA A 171 15.63 -10.76 -8.49
C ALA A 171 15.73 -10.61 -6.96
N THR A 172 14.93 -9.71 -6.39
CA THR A 172 14.88 -9.49 -4.94
C THR A 172 14.20 -10.64 -4.22
N GLU A 173 13.08 -11.16 -4.75
CA GLU A 173 12.36 -12.30 -4.17
C GLU A 173 13.23 -13.58 -4.16
N LEU A 174 14.11 -13.78 -5.16
CA LEU A 174 15.02 -14.94 -5.19
C LEU A 174 15.99 -15.00 -4.01
N VAL A 175 16.34 -13.85 -3.43
CA VAL A 175 17.17 -13.75 -2.22
C VAL A 175 16.33 -13.49 -0.97
N SER A 176 15.03 -13.78 -1.04
CA SER A 176 14.07 -13.62 0.06
C SER A 176 13.91 -12.17 0.54
N GLY A 177 14.12 -11.16 -0.31
CA GLY A 177 13.74 -9.77 0.00
C GLY A 177 12.32 -9.44 -0.43
N TYR A 178 11.83 -8.26 -0.04
CA TYR A 178 10.51 -7.79 -0.51
C TYR A 178 10.59 -7.16 -1.90
N GLY A 179 10.01 -7.84 -2.89
CA GLY A 179 9.97 -7.37 -4.28
C GLY A 179 9.27 -6.02 -4.46
N PHE A 180 8.16 -5.78 -3.75
CA PHE A 180 7.44 -4.48 -3.80
C PHE A 180 8.30 -3.30 -3.34
N ILE A 181 9.03 -3.47 -2.23
CA ILE A 181 9.98 -2.46 -1.74
C ILE A 181 11.08 -2.23 -2.77
N ALA A 182 11.60 -3.30 -3.38
CA ALA A 182 12.63 -3.18 -4.40
C ALA A 182 12.15 -2.43 -5.65
N VAL A 183 10.93 -2.68 -6.12
CA VAL A 183 10.34 -1.94 -7.25
C VAL A 183 10.19 -0.46 -6.90
N PHE A 184 9.65 -0.13 -5.73
CA PHE A 184 9.49 1.25 -5.28
C PHE A 184 10.84 1.98 -5.21
N VAL A 185 11.84 1.37 -4.57
CA VAL A 185 13.19 1.94 -4.46
C VAL A 185 13.88 2.03 -5.82
N ALA A 186 13.72 1.03 -6.70
CA ALA A 186 14.27 1.06 -8.05
C ALA A 186 13.69 2.21 -8.88
N ALA A 187 12.38 2.48 -8.76
CA ALA A 187 11.73 3.61 -9.42
C ALA A 187 12.27 4.97 -8.91
N LEU A 188 12.48 5.10 -7.59
CA LEU A 188 13.11 6.30 -7.00
C LEU A 188 14.54 6.50 -7.50
N VAL A 189 15.36 5.44 -7.52
CA VAL A 189 16.74 5.49 -8.01
C VAL A 189 16.79 5.84 -9.49
N LEU A 190 15.89 5.27 -10.30
CA LEU A 190 15.78 5.58 -11.72
C LEU A 190 15.49 7.08 -11.87
N ARG A 191 14.42 7.59 -11.26
CA ARG A 191 14.04 9.01 -11.33
C ARG A 191 15.13 9.96 -10.84
N HIS A 192 15.92 9.58 -9.85
CA HIS A 192 17.03 10.40 -9.35
C HIS A 192 18.24 10.43 -10.30
N TYR A 193 18.41 9.42 -11.15
CA TYR A 193 19.57 9.33 -12.04
C TYR A 193 19.57 10.43 -13.11
N GLU A 194 18.39 10.71 -13.69
CA GLU A 194 18.21 11.78 -14.68
C GLU A 194 16.75 12.20 -14.63
N TRP A 195 16.44 13.44 -14.28
CA TRP A 195 15.07 13.84 -13.91
C TRP A 195 14.29 14.57 -15.02
N GLU A 196 14.99 15.08 -16.04
CA GLU A 196 14.44 15.93 -17.12
C GLU A 196 14.25 15.19 -18.46
N HIS A 197 14.55 13.90 -18.54
CA HIS A 197 14.54 13.22 -19.83
C HIS A 197 13.11 12.86 -20.30
N GLU A 198 12.74 13.20 -21.54
CA GLU A 198 11.44 12.84 -22.14
C GLU A 198 11.12 11.34 -22.11
N TYR A 199 12.13 10.50 -21.90
CA TYR A 199 12.00 9.04 -21.84
C TYR A 199 11.18 8.60 -20.61
N TYR A 200 11.15 9.39 -19.52
CA TYR A 200 10.29 9.09 -18.36
C TYR A 200 8.81 9.17 -18.67
N GLN A 201 8.39 10.10 -19.54
CA GLN A 201 6.99 10.20 -19.95
C GLN A 201 6.55 8.88 -20.60
N LYS A 202 7.38 8.34 -21.50
CA LYS A 202 7.08 7.08 -22.20
C LYS A 202 7.06 5.87 -21.25
N LEU A 203 7.99 5.80 -20.31
CA LEU A 203 7.99 4.73 -19.28
C LEU A 203 6.75 4.81 -18.39
N HIS A 204 6.40 6.02 -17.96
CA HIS A 204 5.23 6.27 -17.14
C HIS A 204 3.93 5.94 -17.88
N ASP A 205 3.75 6.45 -19.10
CA ASP A 205 2.56 6.22 -19.92
C ASP A 205 2.34 4.73 -20.17
N PHE A 206 3.41 3.98 -20.46
CA PHE A 206 3.32 2.54 -20.64
C PHE A 206 2.95 1.82 -19.33
N ALA A 207 3.58 2.20 -18.21
CA ALA A 207 3.25 1.63 -16.90
C ALA A 207 1.79 1.88 -16.52
N VAL A 208 1.30 3.11 -16.69
CA VAL A 208 -0.10 3.51 -16.45
C VAL A 208 -1.05 2.75 -17.37
N LEU A 209 -0.70 2.55 -18.65
CA LEU A 209 -1.51 1.76 -19.57
C LEU A 209 -1.66 0.31 -19.08
N VAL A 210 -0.55 -0.33 -18.69
CA VAL A 210 -0.55 -1.70 -18.18
C VAL A 210 -1.36 -1.79 -16.88
N GLU A 211 -1.15 -0.85 -15.96
CA GLU A 211 -1.88 -0.75 -14.70
C GLU A 211 -3.38 -0.63 -14.93
N ARG A 212 -3.84 0.28 -15.79
CA ARG A 212 -5.26 0.47 -16.13
C ARG A 212 -5.89 -0.78 -16.74
N LEU A 213 -5.16 -1.50 -17.60
CA LEU A 213 -5.65 -2.75 -18.20
C LEU A 213 -5.79 -3.86 -17.16
N LEU A 214 -4.79 -4.04 -16.29
CA LEU A 214 -4.82 -5.02 -15.21
C LEU A 214 -5.90 -4.68 -14.18
N MET A 215 -6.02 -3.41 -13.81
CA MET A 215 -7.04 -2.92 -12.90
C MET A 215 -8.44 -3.14 -13.44
N ALA A 216 -8.69 -2.85 -14.71
CA ALA A 216 -9.98 -3.13 -15.34
C ALA A 216 -10.32 -4.62 -15.29
N ALA A 217 -9.35 -5.50 -15.56
CA ALA A 217 -9.53 -6.94 -15.46
C ALA A 217 -9.88 -7.37 -14.03
N VAL A 218 -9.15 -6.88 -13.03
CA VAL A 218 -9.41 -7.21 -11.62
C VAL A 218 -10.76 -6.66 -11.16
N LEU A 219 -11.16 -5.45 -11.58
CA LEU A 219 -12.45 -4.88 -11.23
C LEU A 219 -13.62 -5.69 -11.83
N VAL A 220 -13.47 -6.19 -13.05
CA VAL A 220 -14.45 -7.10 -13.66
C VAL A 220 -14.57 -8.41 -12.88
N LEU A 221 -13.44 -9.02 -12.52
CA LEU A 221 -13.43 -10.23 -11.69
C LEU A 221 -14.06 -9.97 -10.32
N PHE A 222 -13.72 -8.86 -9.68
CA PHE A 222 -14.28 -8.45 -8.40
C PHE A 222 -15.79 -8.21 -8.49
N GLY A 223 -16.27 -7.52 -9.52
CA GLY A 223 -17.71 -7.38 -9.81
C GLY A 223 -18.40 -8.74 -9.97
N GLY A 224 -17.75 -9.70 -10.63
CA GLY A 224 -18.21 -11.08 -10.70
C GLY A 224 -18.33 -11.74 -9.33
N THR A 225 -17.36 -11.55 -8.43
CA THR A 225 -17.43 -12.10 -7.06
C THR A 225 -18.55 -11.48 -6.22
N ILE A 226 -18.87 -10.20 -6.43
CA ILE A 226 -20.00 -9.52 -5.77
C ILE A 226 -21.32 -10.18 -6.18
N VAL A 227 -21.53 -10.39 -7.48
CA VAL A 227 -22.71 -11.10 -8.00
C VAL A 227 -22.73 -12.55 -7.52
N GLY A 228 -21.56 -13.17 -7.38
CA GLY A 228 -21.38 -14.51 -6.84
C GLY A 228 -21.59 -14.66 -5.33
N GLY A 229 -22.02 -13.60 -4.63
CA GLY A 229 -22.39 -13.68 -3.22
C GLY A 229 -21.23 -13.49 -2.24
N ILE A 230 -20.11 -12.86 -2.63
CA ILE A 230 -18.98 -12.62 -1.70
C ILE A 230 -19.39 -11.85 -0.44
N LEU A 231 -20.47 -11.07 -0.48
CA LEU A 231 -21.00 -10.30 0.64
C LEU A 231 -22.04 -11.05 1.48
N GLU A 232 -22.43 -12.29 1.13
CA GLU A 232 -23.41 -13.08 1.89
C GLU A 232 -23.03 -13.29 3.37
N PRO A 233 -21.74 -13.51 3.73
CA PRO A 233 -21.34 -13.67 5.12
C PRO A 233 -21.35 -12.36 5.94
N LEU A 234 -21.65 -11.22 5.33
CA LEU A 234 -21.54 -9.91 5.98
C LEU A 234 -22.64 -9.73 7.04
N THR A 235 -22.24 -9.40 8.26
CA THR A 235 -23.17 -9.07 9.34
C THR A 235 -23.22 -7.56 9.57
N VAL A 236 -24.22 -7.09 10.33
CA VAL A 236 -24.32 -5.67 10.73
C VAL A 236 -23.07 -5.21 11.49
N THR A 237 -22.48 -6.10 12.31
CA THR A 237 -21.25 -5.81 13.04
C THR A 237 -20.07 -5.62 12.08
N HIS A 238 -19.94 -6.48 11.06
CA HIS A 238 -18.94 -6.31 10.00
C HIS A 238 -19.06 -4.96 9.30
N VAL A 239 -20.28 -4.55 8.94
CA VAL A 239 -20.55 -3.24 8.32
C VAL A 239 -20.13 -2.10 9.25
N ALA A 240 -20.52 -2.15 10.53
CA ALA A 240 -20.19 -1.12 11.51
C ALA A 240 -18.68 -1.00 11.73
N VAL A 241 -17.97 -2.12 11.86
CA VAL A 241 -16.51 -2.15 12.03
C VAL A 241 -15.79 -1.67 10.76
N GLY A 242 -16.28 -2.05 9.58
CA GLY A 242 -15.74 -1.59 8.30
C GLY A 242 -15.89 -0.06 8.13
N LEU A 243 -17.07 0.48 8.43
CA LEU A 243 -17.31 1.92 8.41
C LEU A 243 -16.48 2.66 9.47
N ALA A 244 -16.38 2.12 10.69
CA ALA A 244 -15.53 2.69 11.72
C ALA A 244 -14.05 2.71 11.30
N THR A 245 -13.60 1.68 10.56
CA THR A 245 -12.24 1.62 10.04
C THR A 245 -11.95 2.76 9.06
N ILE A 246 -12.91 3.07 8.19
CA ILE A 246 -12.79 4.14 7.17
C ILE A 246 -12.96 5.52 7.80
N LEU A 247 -14.00 5.72 8.61
CA LEU A 247 -14.45 7.04 9.07
C LEU A 247 -13.79 7.49 10.38
N LEU A 248 -13.25 6.57 11.19
CA LEU A 248 -12.66 6.88 12.49
C LEU A 248 -11.20 6.44 12.56
N VAL A 249 -10.94 5.15 12.37
CA VAL A 249 -9.59 4.59 12.58
C VAL A 249 -8.58 5.22 11.63
N ARG A 250 -8.92 5.35 10.34
CA ARG A 250 -8.00 5.91 9.34
C ARG A 250 -7.73 7.40 9.59
N PRO A 251 -8.72 8.30 9.74
CA PRO A 251 -8.47 9.70 10.06
C PRO A 251 -7.68 9.90 11.36
N ILE A 252 -8.04 9.17 12.44
CA ILE A 252 -7.34 9.28 13.72
C ILE A 252 -5.89 8.83 13.59
N ALA A 253 -5.64 7.67 12.98
CA ALA A 253 -4.29 7.15 12.79
C ALA A 253 -3.44 8.05 11.86
N GLY A 254 -4.06 8.62 10.82
CA GLY A 254 -3.39 9.54 9.88
C GLY A 254 -3.03 10.88 10.51
N VAL A 255 -3.91 11.45 11.35
CA VAL A 255 -3.62 12.66 12.12
C VAL A 255 -2.51 12.40 13.13
N ILE A 256 -2.56 11.29 13.87
CA ILE A 256 -1.50 10.92 14.82
C ILE A 256 -0.16 10.73 14.09
N GLY A 257 -0.18 10.13 12.90
CA GLY A 257 1.01 9.94 12.07
C GLY A 257 1.63 11.23 11.53
N GLN A 258 0.87 12.33 11.53
CA GLN A 258 1.31 13.65 11.08
C GLN A 258 1.63 14.60 12.24
N ILE A 259 1.61 14.12 13.50
CA ILE A 259 2.02 14.93 14.65
C ILE A 259 3.47 15.40 14.44
N GLY A 260 3.65 16.72 14.36
CA GLY A 260 4.93 17.36 14.11
C GLY A 260 5.21 17.70 12.65
N SER A 261 4.25 17.52 11.72
CA SER A 261 4.37 18.08 10.37
C SER A 261 4.07 19.59 10.37
N GLU A 262 4.69 20.29 9.41
CA GLU A 262 4.50 21.73 9.20
C GLU A 262 3.27 22.03 8.31
N SER A 263 2.63 21.00 7.76
CA SER A 263 1.44 21.12 6.92
C SER A 263 0.25 21.67 7.71
N LEU A 264 -0.63 22.39 7.02
CA LEU A 264 -1.87 22.87 7.62
C LEU A 264 -2.76 21.73 8.11
N TRP A 265 -3.53 22.00 9.15
CA TRP A 265 -4.48 21.05 9.72
C TRP A 265 -5.50 20.53 8.69
N GLN A 266 -5.95 21.38 7.76
CA GLN A 266 -6.87 21.01 6.68
C GLN A 266 -6.25 19.95 5.76
N GLU A 267 -4.99 20.13 5.41
CA GLU A 267 -4.23 19.21 4.56
C GLU A 267 -3.95 17.90 5.29
N GLN A 268 -3.57 18.00 6.56
CA GLN A 268 -3.38 16.83 7.42
C GLN A 268 -4.66 15.99 7.50
N LEU A 269 -5.83 16.61 7.65
CA LEU A 269 -7.12 15.93 7.65
C LEU A 269 -7.43 15.27 6.31
N ILE A 270 -7.13 15.94 5.19
CA ILE A 270 -7.32 15.38 3.85
C ILE A 270 -6.41 14.16 3.68
N ILE A 271 -5.11 14.27 3.94
CA ILE A 271 -4.14 13.16 3.85
C ILE A 271 -4.55 12.01 4.79
N ALA A 272 -4.98 12.34 6.01
CA ALA A 272 -5.41 11.35 6.99
C ALA A 272 -6.68 10.61 6.55
N SER A 273 -7.62 11.30 5.91
CA SER A 273 -8.93 10.75 5.54
C SER A 273 -8.89 10.00 4.20
N TYR A 274 -8.18 10.52 3.19
CA TYR A 274 -8.13 9.98 1.83
C TYR A 274 -7.18 8.79 1.64
N GLY A 275 -7.08 7.93 2.66
CA GLY A 275 -6.41 6.64 2.57
C GLY A 275 -7.32 5.59 1.91
N VAL A 276 -7.56 5.72 0.61
CA VAL A 276 -8.46 4.84 -0.15
C VAL A 276 -7.99 3.39 -0.02
N ARG A 277 -8.89 2.49 0.38
CA ARG A 277 -8.63 1.05 0.39
C ARG A 277 -8.76 0.51 -1.02
N GLY A 278 -7.67 0.01 -1.58
CA GLY A 278 -7.68 -0.54 -2.94
C GLY A 278 -7.49 -2.05 -3.01
N ILE A 279 -7.32 -2.49 -4.25
CA ILE A 279 -7.46 -3.88 -4.67
C ILE A 279 -6.24 -4.72 -4.23
N GLY A 280 -5.07 -4.09 -4.02
CA GLY A 280 -3.88 -4.77 -3.50
C GLY A 280 -4.12 -5.53 -2.19
N SER A 281 -5.06 -5.06 -1.37
CA SER A 281 -5.52 -5.71 -0.14
C SER A 281 -5.95 -7.18 -0.36
N PHE A 282 -6.60 -7.49 -1.49
CA PHE A 282 -7.04 -8.84 -1.82
C PHE A 282 -5.87 -9.79 -2.09
N TYR A 283 -4.77 -9.27 -2.63
CA TYR A 283 -3.57 -10.05 -2.86
C TYR A 283 -2.92 -10.48 -1.53
N TYR A 284 -2.81 -9.58 -0.55
CA TYR A 284 -2.28 -9.93 0.78
C TYR A 284 -3.16 -10.97 1.49
N LEU A 285 -4.49 -10.82 1.39
CA LEU A 285 -5.43 -11.78 1.95
C LEU A 285 -5.30 -13.16 1.26
N ALA A 286 -5.28 -13.19 -0.07
CA ALA A 286 -5.07 -14.42 -0.84
C ALA A 286 -3.75 -15.09 -0.48
N TYR A 287 -2.66 -14.32 -0.36
CA TYR A 287 -1.34 -14.82 -0.02
C TYR A 287 -1.33 -15.53 1.33
N ALA A 288 -1.86 -14.87 2.36
CA ALA A 288 -1.92 -15.45 3.71
C ALA A 288 -2.78 -16.71 3.76
N LEU A 289 -3.98 -16.67 3.17
CA LEU A 289 -4.92 -17.80 3.17
C LEU A 289 -4.42 -19.01 2.37
N ASN A 290 -3.50 -18.81 1.43
CA ASN A 290 -2.86 -19.91 0.69
C ASN A 290 -1.63 -20.51 1.40
N THR A 291 -1.25 -19.98 2.57
CA THR A 291 -0.15 -20.55 3.36
C THR A 291 -0.65 -21.72 4.21
N ALA A 292 0.16 -22.77 4.35
CA ALA A 292 -0.20 -24.01 5.06
C ALA A 292 -0.72 -23.76 6.50
N SER A 293 -0.11 -22.81 7.21
CA SER A 293 -0.53 -22.48 8.58
C SER A 293 -1.96 -21.95 8.68
N PHE A 294 -2.52 -21.34 7.63
CA PHE A 294 -3.94 -20.95 7.60
C PHE A 294 -4.86 -22.03 7.03
N GLN A 295 -4.31 -23.04 6.33
CA GLN A 295 -5.06 -24.18 5.82
C GLN A 295 -5.32 -25.25 6.89
N GLU A 296 -4.45 -25.36 7.90
CA GLU A 296 -4.43 -26.47 8.86
C GLU A 296 -5.16 -26.22 10.21
N ILE A 297 -5.50 -24.98 10.60
CA ILE A 297 -6.12 -24.64 11.92
C ILE A 297 -7.59 -25.10 12.07
N GLU A 298 -7.98 -26.20 11.44
CA GLU A 298 -9.36 -26.68 11.35
C GLU A 298 -10.30 -25.67 10.65
N LEU A 299 -10.59 -25.91 9.37
CA LEU A 299 -11.76 -25.40 8.63
C LEU A 299 -11.88 -23.86 8.54
N VAL A 300 -11.20 -23.22 7.56
CA VAL A 300 -11.59 -21.93 6.97
C VAL A 300 -12.04 -20.91 8.02
N ILE A 301 -11.17 -20.53 8.98
CA ILE A 301 -11.48 -19.51 9.99
C ILE A 301 -12.02 -18.27 9.28
N ALA A 302 -13.34 -18.09 9.34
CA ALA A 302 -14.06 -16.95 8.81
C ALA A 302 -13.55 -16.45 7.44
N ALA A 303 -12.97 -17.30 6.57
CA ALA A 303 -12.28 -16.77 5.39
C ALA A 303 -13.29 -16.09 4.46
N GLY A 304 -14.48 -16.67 4.34
CA GLY A 304 -15.63 -16.03 3.70
C GLY A 304 -15.99 -14.70 4.35
N GLU A 305 -15.96 -14.58 5.68
CA GLU A 305 -16.21 -13.31 6.38
C GLU A 305 -15.08 -12.29 6.16
N LEU A 306 -13.82 -12.70 6.09
CA LEU A 306 -12.69 -11.83 5.75
C LEU A 306 -12.78 -11.32 4.32
N TRP A 307 -13.10 -12.21 3.36
CA TRP A 307 -13.35 -11.83 1.97
C TRP A 307 -14.54 -10.87 1.88
N ALA A 308 -15.65 -11.16 2.58
CA ALA A 308 -16.83 -10.31 2.63
C ALA A 308 -16.52 -8.95 3.25
N PHE A 309 -15.82 -8.93 4.39
CA PHE A 309 -15.45 -7.71 5.10
C PHE A 309 -14.52 -6.85 4.25
N LEU A 310 -13.48 -7.45 3.66
CA LEU A 310 -12.54 -6.72 2.82
C LEU A 310 -13.25 -6.18 1.57
N ALA A 311 -14.09 -6.99 0.92
CA ALA A 311 -14.91 -6.55 -0.20
C ALA A 311 -15.81 -5.36 0.18
N PHE A 312 -16.49 -5.44 1.32
CA PHE A 312 -17.30 -4.35 1.83
C PHE A 312 -16.48 -3.09 2.09
N VAL A 313 -15.33 -3.19 2.75
CA VAL A 313 -14.45 -2.05 3.05
C VAL A 313 -13.94 -1.40 1.77
N VAL A 314 -13.52 -2.18 0.77
CA VAL A 314 -13.07 -1.66 -0.53
C VAL A 314 -14.23 -0.95 -1.23
N ILE A 315 -15.42 -1.56 -1.32
CA ILE A 315 -16.59 -0.93 -1.96
C ILE A 315 -17.00 0.35 -1.23
N ALA A 316 -17.10 0.31 0.10
CA ALA A 316 -17.47 1.46 0.91
C ALA A 316 -16.43 2.59 0.78
N SER A 317 -15.15 2.26 0.82
CA SER A 317 -14.06 3.23 0.65
C SER A 317 -14.09 3.86 -0.75
N LEU A 318 -14.24 3.06 -1.80
CA LEU A 318 -14.33 3.55 -3.18
C LEU A 318 -15.55 4.43 -3.40
N THR A 319 -16.68 4.07 -2.81
CA THR A 319 -17.91 4.85 -2.94
C THR A 319 -17.80 6.17 -2.19
N LEU A 320 -17.35 6.15 -0.93
CA LEU A 320 -17.23 7.33 -0.09
C LEU A 320 -16.23 8.32 -0.66
N HIS A 321 -14.99 7.87 -0.91
CA HIS A 321 -13.93 8.73 -1.41
C HIS A 321 -14.10 9.08 -2.89
N GLY A 322 -14.62 8.16 -3.72
CA GLY A 322 -14.86 8.44 -5.14
C GLY A 322 -15.89 9.56 -5.35
N ILE A 323 -16.92 9.63 -4.51
CA ILE A 323 -17.92 10.71 -4.53
C ILE A 323 -17.34 12.02 -3.94
N SER A 324 -16.53 11.92 -2.88
CA SER A 324 -16.05 13.10 -2.16
C SER A 324 -14.73 13.68 -2.67
N ALA A 325 -13.94 12.96 -3.45
CA ALA A 325 -12.58 13.38 -3.83
C ALA A 325 -12.55 14.66 -4.66
N ALA A 326 -13.25 14.69 -5.80
CA ALA A 326 -13.30 15.87 -6.66
C ALA A 326 -13.78 17.15 -5.95
N PRO A 327 -14.92 17.16 -5.22
CA PRO A 327 -15.37 18.39 -4.57
C PRO A 327 -14.41 18.84 -3.46
N VAL A 328 -13.85 17.92 -2.67
CA VAL A 328 -12.93 18.29 -1.59
C VAL A 328 -11.61 18.83 -2.13
N MET A 329 -11.06 18.20 -3.17
CA MET A 329 -9.83 18.68 -3.81
C MET A 329 -10.04 20.07 -4.44
N ASN A 330 -11.13 20.26 -5.20
CA ASN A 330 -11.42 21.57 -5.76
C ASN A 330 -11.61 22.66 -4.68
N SER A 331 -12.27 22.34 -3.56
CA SER A 331 -12.46 23.30 -2.47
C SER A 331 -11.17 23.68 -1.76
N ILE A 332 -10.22 22.75 -1.58
CA ILE A 332 -8.92 23.09 -0.98
C ILE A 332 -8.05 23.89 -1.94
N ASP A 333 -8.11 23.59 -3.25
CA ASP A 333 -7.40 24.32 -4.29
C ASP A 333 -7.93 25.77 -4.42
N GLU A 334 -9.25 25.94 -4.39
CA GLU A 334 -9.91 27.27 -4.33
C GLU A 334 -9.50 28.03 -3.07
N TRP A 335 -9.60 27.38 -1.89
CA TRP A 335 -9.25 28.01 -0.62
C TRP A 335 -7.79 28.46 -0.56
N ARG A 336 -6.85 27.64 -1.08
CA ARG A 336 -5.43 28.01 -1.18
C ARG A 336 -5.21 29.18 -2.13
N THR A 337 -5.89 29.19 -3.28
CA THR A 337 -5.82 30.31 -4.23
C THR A 337 -6.26 31.63 -3.59
N GLU A 338 -7.27 31.59 -2.72
CA GLU A 338 -7.77 32.75 -1.99
C GLU A 338 -6.85 33.21 -0.84
N HIS A 339 -6.00 32.32 -0.30
CA HIS A 339 -5.14 32.58 0.87
C HIS A 339 -3.64 32.54 0.56
N LYS A 340 -3.23 32.69 -0.72
CA LYS A 340 -1.82 32.64 -1.17
C LYS A 340 -0.87 33.55 -0.36
N ASP A 341 -1.36 34.68 0.13
CA ASP A 341 -0.58 35.65 0.91
C ASP A 341 -0.22 35.14 2.32
N ASP A 342 -0.96 34.17 2.88
CA ASP A 342 -0.66 33.55 4.19
C ASP A 342 0.41 32.44 4.09
N PHE A 343 0.74 31.97 2.88
CA PHE A 343 1.70 30.89 2.62
C PHE A 343 3.07 31.37 2.18
N THR A 344 3.16 32.60 1.66
CA THR A 344 4.45 33.24 1.39
C THR A 344 4.93 33.91 2.68
N ALA A 345 5.71 33.20 3.48
CA ALA A 345 6.40 33.85 4.59
C ALA A 345 7.23 35.02 4.03
N PRO A 346 7.19 36.23 4.60
CA PRO A 346 8.12 37.27 4.21
C PRO A 346 9.52 36.76 4.55
N VAL A 347 10.39 36.70 3.54
CA VAL A 347 11.82 36.53 3.74
C VAL A 347 12.27 37.69 4.63
N GLU A 348 12.49 37.42 5.92
CA GLU A 348 13.08 38.40 6.83
C GLU A 348 14.52 38.67 6.39
N ASP A 349 14.82 39.94 6.12
CA ASP A 349 16.12 40.54 5.78
C ASP A 349 17.24 40.21 6.78
#